data_AF-A0A950T2A6-F1
#
_entry.id   AF-A0A950T2A6-F1
#
_cell.length_a   1.000
_cell.length_b   1.000
_cell.length_c   1.000
_cell.angle_alpha   90.00
_cell.angle_beta   90.00
_cell.angle_gamma   90.00
#
_symmetry.space_group_name_H-M   'P 1'
#
loop_
_entity.id
_entity.type
_entity.pdbx_description
1 polymer ?
#
loop_
_entity_poly.entity_id
_entity_poly.type
_entity_poly.pdbx_seq_one_letter_code
_entity_poly.pdbx_strand_id
1 'polypeptide(L)'
;MTNTPSTAPILIHATAVAIGGHAVLLRGPSGAGKSDLALRLIDEGGRLIADDQAELRRSGERIVVRAPAAIAGLIEIRGVGISRVEALEEATLAMFADLVPAAEIERSPEPRCEEVLGLNIPSIALSPFEASVTAKLRVALRALAANSGRAIPASEASAGSRSASNTSPGRVLLVTGMSGAGRSTALKTLEDMGYDAFDNLPISLMSPLVESAAADAKAIAIGAGLRTRGFSIDNILEAIRAVVERSGRELKVLFVDCDDELLRRRYTESRRLHPLAGELSVIDGIRLERRLVSALRDRADLVIDTSNLSTADLRRLVGGHFALAATGLRVFVTSFAYRHGIPRDADLIFDVRFLDNPHYVPELRQLTGRDPTVAAHIERDPDCATFLSGVWGLLEPLLSRYEREGKTYLTIAIGCTGGRHRSVYVAERLAARLEAAGVWVGLRHRDLGRVQPAGLGHAEGSTVVA
;
A
#
# COMPACT_ATOMS: atom_id res chain seq x y z
N MET A 1 44.32 -14.28 -35.55
CA MET A 1 43.65 -13.19 -36.30
C MET A 1 42.72 -12.49 -35.32
N THR A 2 43.17 -11.40 -34.72
CA THR A 2 42.36 -10.62 -33.76
C THR A 2 41.42 -9.71 -34.56
N ASN A 3 40.13 -9.98 -34.44
CA ASN A 3 39.05 -9.27 -35.12
C ASN A 3 38.98 -7.84 -34.55
N THR A 4 39.37 -6.83 -35.30
CA THR A 4 39.20 -5.43 -34.90
C THR A 4 37.71 -5.10 -34.96
N PRO A 5 37.05 -4.72 -33.84
CA PRO A 5 35.62 -4.43 -33.87
C PRO A 5 35.34 -3.23 -34.77
N SER A 6 34.40 -3.38 -35.71
CA SER A 6 33.95 -2.33 -36.62
C SER A 6 33.48 -1.09 -35.85
N THR A 7 33.98 0.08 -36.24
CA THR A 7 33.61 1.40 -35.69
C THR A 7 32.49 2.08 -36.47
N ALA A 8 31.92 1.43 -37.48
CA ALA A 8 30.83 1.98 -38.27
C ALA A 8 29.54 2.07 -37.44
N PRO A 9 28.75 3.16 -37.57
CA PRO A 9 27.43 3.24 -36.93
C PRO A 9 26.53 2.10 -37.41
N ILE A 10 25.70 1.59 -36.50
CA ILE A 10 24.62 0.65 -36.85
C ILE A 10 23.28 1.34 -36.62
N LEU A 11 22.33 1.07 -37.52
CA LEU A 11 20.97 1.57 -37.41
C LEU A 11 20.08 0.45 -36.83
N ILE A 12 19.33 0.77 -35.78
CA ILE A 12 18.42 -0.18 -35.14
C ILE A 12 17.01 0.38 -35.18
N HIS A 13 16.03 -0.46 -35.49
CA HIS A 13 14.62 -0.11 -35.39
C HIS A 13 14.19 -0.12 -33.92
N ALA A 14 14.20 1.05 -33.28
CA ALA A 14 13.90 1.23 -31.88
C ALA A 14 13.54 2.71 -31.59
N THR A 15 12.77 2.93 -30.54
CA THR A 15 12.54 4.27 -29.99
C THR A 15 13.51 4.46 -28.82
N ALA A 16 14.30 5.52 -28.84
CA ALA A 16 15.30 5.84 -27.83
C ALA A 16 14.85 7.02 -26.97
N VAL A 17 14.83 6.82 -25.65
CA VAL A 17 14.47 7.86 -24.68
C VAL A 17 15.56 7.96 -23.62
N ALA A 18 15.98 9.19 -23.32
CA ALA A 18 16.89 9.47 -22.22
C ALA A 18 16.11 9.62 -20.91
N ILE A 19 16.56 8.92 -19.89
CA ILE A 19 16.03 9.00 -18.53
C ILE A 19 17.22 9.25 -17.61
N GLY A 20 17.25 10.39 -16.93
CA GLY A 20 18.38 10.77 -16.07
C GLY A 20 19.72 10.83 -16.82
N GLY A 21 19.72 11.26 -18.09
CA GLY A 21 20.92 11.35 -18.94
C GLY A 21 21.37 10.03 -19.59
N HIS A 22 20.68 8.92 -19.33
CA HIS A 22 20.98 7.60 -19.88
C HIS A 22 19.96 7.18 -20.93
N ALA A 23 20.42 6.73 -22.09
CA ALA A 23 19.56 6.25 -23.16
C ALA A 23 19.06 4.83 -22.86
N VAL A 24 17.74 4.64 -22.99
CA VAL A 24 17.08 3.35 -23.08
C VAL A 24 16.59 3.17 -24.51
N LEU A 25 16.94 2.04 -25.13
CA LEU A 25 16.36 1.66 -26.42
C LEU A 25 15.14 0.76 -26.23
N LEU A 26 13.95 1.27 -26.55
CA LEU A 26 12.70 0.51 -26.58
C LEU A 26 12.60 -0.26 -27.90
N ARG A 27 12.63 -1.60 -27.82
CA ARG A 27 12.57 -2.50 -28.97
C ARG A 27 11.31 -3.34 -28.93
N GLY A 28 10.88 -3.83 -30.09
CA GLY A 28 9.68 -4.66 -30.20
C GLY A 28 9.05 -4.52 -31.58
N PRO A 29 8.11 -5.42 -31.94
CA PRO A 29 7.46 -5.39 -33.25
C PRO A 29 6.73 -4.05 -33.50
N SER A 30 6.38 -3.79 -34.76
CA SER A 30 5.52 -2.65 -35.07
C SER A 30 4.18 -2.76 -34.31
N GLY A 31 3.72 -1.66 -33.73
CA GLY A 31 2.54 -1.66 -32.87
C GLY A 31 2.73 -2.16 -31.43
N ALA A 32 3.95 -2.53 -31.02
CA ALA A 32 4.24 -2.97 -29.64
C ALA A 32 4.16 -1.85 -28.56
N GLY A 33 3.71 -0.64 -28.90
CA GLY A 33 3.58 0.46 -27.93
C GLY A 33 4.89 1.20 -27.61
N LYS A 34 5.92 1.13 -28.46
CA LYS A 34 7.18 1.87 -28.29
C LYS A 34 6.97 3.37 -28.11
N SER A 35 6.29 4.01 -29.05
CA SER A 35 6.05 5.46 -29.03
C SER A 35 5.07 5.87 -27.91
N ASP A 36 4.10 5.03 -27.56
CA ASP A 36 3.22 5.25 -26.39
C ASP A 36 4.01 5.26 -25.08
N LEU A 37 4.88 4.26 -24.89
CA LEU A 37 5.75 4.21 -23.72
C LEU A 37 6.74 5.38 -23.71
N ALA A 38 7.28 5.75 -24.87
CA ALA A 38 8.16 6.90 -24.98
C ALA A 38 7.46 8.20 -24.56
N LEU A 39 6.21 8.42 -24.97
CA LEU A 39 5.43 9.59 -24.55
C LEU A 39 5.21 9.62 -23.04
N ARG A 40 4.86 8.48 -22.43
CA ARG A 40 4.71 8.42 -20.96
C ARG A 40 6.02 8.67 -20.23
N LEU A 41 7.14 8.19 -20.77
CA LEU A 41 8.46 8.50 -20.22
C LEU A 41 8.79 9.98 -20.36
N ILE A 42 8.42 10.62 -21.47
CA ILE A 42 8.62 12.05 -21.69
C ILE A 42 7.76 12.89 -20.74
N ASP A 43 6.50 12.53 -20.55
CA ASP A 43 5.59 13.18 -19.58
C ASP A 43 6.11 13.09 -18.14
N GLU A 44 6.82 12.00 -17.81
CA GLU A 44 7.50 11.80 -16.53
C GLU A 44 8.91 12.45 -16.45
N GLY A 45 9.28 13.31 -17.41
CA GLY A 45 10.54 14.06 -17.41
C GLY A 45 11.70 13.40 -18.18
N GLY A 46 11.45 12.32 -18.90
CA GLY A 46 12.36 11.80 -19.91
C GLY A 46 12.46 12.70 -21.14
N ARG A 47 13.48 12.50 -21.97
CA ARG A 47 13.68 13.24 -23.23
C ARG A 47 13.81 12.30 -24.40
N LEU A 48 13.14 12.60 -25.51
CA LEU A 48 13.31 11.80 -26.72
C LEU A 48 14.76 11.90 -27.20
N ILE A 49 15.33 10.81 -27.72
CA ILE A 49 16.58 10.85 -28.49
C ILE A 49 16.25 10.56 -29.95
N ALA A 50 15.51 9.47 -30.20
CA ALA A 50 15.09 9.04 -31.53
C ALA A 50 13.76 8.28 -31.45
N ASP A 51 12.94 8.35 -32.50
CA ASP A 51 11.75 7.51 -32.65
C ASP A 51 11.88 6.66 -33.91
N ASP A 52 11.38 5.43 -33.85
CA ASP A 52 11.40 4.41 -34.91
C ASP A 52 12.78 3.89 -35.36
N GLN A 53 13.75 4.78 -35.60
CA GLN A 53 15.12 4.45 -35.97
C GLN A 53 16.14 5.16 -35.07
N ALA A 54 17.03 4.38 -34.45
CA ALA A 54 18.11 4.88 -33.61
C ALA A 54 19.47 4.46 -34.19
N GLU A 55 20.40 5.41 -34.27
CA GLU A 55 21.77 5.17 -34.71
C GLU A 55 22.69 4.98 -33.50
N LEU A 56 23.38 3.83 -33.45
CA LEU A 56 24.31 3.48 -32.38
C LEU A 56 25.75 3.60 -32.89
N ARG A 57 26.58 4.30 -32.14
CA ARG A 57 28.02 4.45 -32.39
C ARG A 57 28.84 4.06 -31.16
N ARG A 58 29.97 3.39 -31.36
CA ARG A 58 30.92 3.13 -30.29
C ARG A 58 31.81 4.35 -30.08
N SER A 59 31.88 4.82 -28.84
CA SER A 59 32.80 5.88 -28.39
C SER A 59 33.57 5.38 -27.17
N GLY A 60 34.76 4.82 -27.40
CA GLY A 60 35.57 4.17 -26.37
C GLY A 60 34.87 2.93 -25.77
N GLU A 61 34.63 2.98 -24.45
CA GLU A 61 33.93 1.94 -23.67
C GLU A 61 32.42 2.19 -23.54
N ARG A 62 31.87 3.11 -24.34
CA ARG A 62 30.44 3.46 -24.31
C ARG A 62 29.84 3.34 -25.70
N ILE A 63 28.55 3.07 -25.75
CA ILE A 63 27.74 3.22 -26.95
C ILE A 63 26.94 4.50 -26.81
N VAL A 64 26.93 5.31 -27.86
CA VAL A 64 26.17 6.54 -27.94
C VAL A 64 25.03 6.34 -28.93
N VAL A 65 23.85 6.81 -28.56
CA VAL A 65 22.63 6.73 -29.35
C VAL A 65 22.30 8.11 -29.89
N ARG A 66 21.95 8.20 -31.17
CA ARG A 66 21.49 9.42 -31.86
C ARG A 66 20.27 9.12 -32.73
N ALA A 67 19.49 10.14 -33.07
CA ALA A 67 18.54 10.06 -34.17
C ALA A 67 19.24 10.28 -35.52
N PRO A 68 18.80 9.59 -36.59
CA PRO A 68 19.13 10.00 -37.95
C PRO A 68 18.65 11.44 -38.20
N ALA A 69 19.44 12.23 -38.92
CA ALA A 69 19.19 13.65 -39.13
C ALA A 69 17.80 13.97 -39.74
N ALA A 70 17.25 13.04 -40.54
CA ALA A 70 15.96 13.20 -41.19
C ALA A 70 14.76 13.16 -40.23
N ILE A 71 14.90 12.52 -39.06
CA ILE A 71 13.79 12.27 -38.11
C ILE A 71 14.07 12.81 -36.70
N ALA A 72 15.15 13.56 -36.53
CA ALA A 72 15.53 14.13 -35.24
C ALA A 72 14.43 15.03 -34.66
N GLY A 73 14.05 14.79 -33.40
CA GLY A 73 13.03 15.56 -32.69
C GLY A 73 11.58 15.31 -33.12
N LEU A 74 11.35 14.31 -33.98
CA LEU A 74 10.02 13.90 -34.41
C LEU A 74 9.60 12.60 -33.70
N ILE A 75 8.32 12.50 -33.34
CA ILE A 75 7.70 11.29 -32.79
C ILE A 75 6.35 11.06 -33.46
N GLU A 76 6.06 9.82 -33.86
CA GLU A 76 4.74 9.46 -34.38
C GLU A 76 3.79 9.10 -33.23
N ILE A 77 2.77 9.93 -33.02
CA ILE A 77 1.76 9.70 -31.98
C ILE A 77 0.49 9.15 -32.64
N ARG A 78 0.20 7.87 -32.43
CA ARG A 78 -0.98 7.23 -33.03
C ARG A 78 -2.27 7.95 -32.60
N GLY A 79 -3.07 8.39 -33.59
CA GLY A 79 -4.29 9.16 -33.37
C GLY A 79 -4.11 10.69 -33.39
N VAL A 80 -2.87 11.17 -33.36
CA VAL A 80 -2.53 12.61 -33.44
C VAL A 80 -1.72 12.91 -34.70
N GLY A 81 -0.80 12.02 -35.09
CA GLY A 81 0.13 12.18 -36.22
C GLY A 81 1.56 12.46 -35.77
N ILE A 82 2.42 12.86 -36.72
CA ILE A 82 3.82 13.19 -36.44
C ILE A 82 3.88 14.52 -35.69
N SER A 83 4.48 14.51 -34.50
CA SER A 83 4.62 15.66 -33.62
C SER A 83 6.08 15.97 -33.36
N ARG A 84 6.40 17.24 -33.14
CA ARG A 84 7.74 17.67 -32.72
C ARG A 84 7.80 17.75 -31.20
N VAL A 85 8.82 17.14 -30.60
CA VAL A 85 9.07 17.16 -29.15
C VAL A 85 10.49 17.63 -28.87
N GLU A 86 10.75 18.08 -27.64
CA GLU A 86 12.11 18.38 -27.22
C GLU A 86 12.94 17.08 -27.17
N ALA A 87 13.96 17.00 -28.02
CA ALA A 87 14.85 15.85 -28.09
C ALA A 87 16.28 16.21 -27.65
N LEU A 88 17.01 15.20 -27.20
CA LEU A 88 18.46 15.25 -27.02
C LEU A 88 19.16 14.80 -28.29
N GLU A 89 20.25 15.47 -28.65
CA GLU A 89 21.05 15.10 -29.82
C GLU A 89 21.68 13.72 -29.67
N GLU A 90 22.18 13.41 -28.46
CA GLU A 90 22.78 12.13 -28.15
C GLU A 90 22.73 11.79 -26.65
N ALA A 91 22.80 10.50 -26.33
CA ALA A 91 23.02 10.02 -24.97
C ALA A 91 23.70 8.65 -24.94
N THR A 92 24.33 8.31 -23.81
CA THR A 92 24.99 7.01 -23.64
C THR A 92 23.94 5.91 -23.44
N LEU A 93 24.00 4.84 -24.24
CA LEU A 93 23.16 3.65 -24.10
C LEU A 93 23.46 2.95 -22.76
N ALA A 94 22.45 2.87 -21.92
CA ALA A 94 22.52 2.13 -20.66
C ALA A 94 21.91 0.73 -20.79
N MET A 95 20.83 0.57 -21.54
CA MET A 95 20.14 -0.71 -21.67
C MET A 95 19.17 -0.80 -22.85
N PHE A 96 18.84 -2.03 -23.22
CA PHE A 96 17.69 -2.38 -24.06
C PHE A 96 16.46 -2.70 -23.21
N ALA A 97 15.30 -2.35 -23.75
CA ALA A 97 14.00 -2.66 -23.19
C ALA A 97 13.12 -3.30 -24.27
N ASP A 98 13.01 -4.62 -24.23
CA ASP A 98 12.28 -5.44 -25.20
C ASP A 98 10.81 -5.51 -24.80
N LEU A 99 9.96 -4.88 -25.60
CA LEU A 99 8.51 -4.83 -25.39
C LEU A 99 7.85 -6.11 -25.87
N VAL A 100 7.36 -6.90 -24.92
CA VAL A 100 6.75 -8.21 -25.15
C VAL A 100 5.38 -8.31 -24.46
N PRO A 101 4.50 -9.23 -24.88
CA PRO A 101 3.27 -9.52 -24.15
C PRO A 101 3.52 -9.92 -22.69
N ALA A 102 2.64 -9.50 -21.78
CA ALA A 102 2.81 -9.75 -20.34
C ALA A 102 2.93 -11.25 -19.98
N ALA A 103 2.36 -12.15 -20.80
CA ALA A 103 2.45 -13.59 -20.61
C ALA A 103 3.85 -14.17 -20.87
N GLU A 104 4.67 -13.47 -21.66
CA GLU A 104 6.04 -13.88 -22.02
C GLU A 104 7.09 -13.37 -21.02
N ILE A 105 6.68 -12.52 -20.08
CA ILE A 105 7.55 -11.97 -19.06
C ILE A 105 7.63 -12.98 -17.93
N GLU A 106 8.77 -13.67 -17.86
CA GLU A 106 9.10 -14.55 -16.74
C GLU A 106 9.00 -13.78 -15.43
N ARG A 107 8.45 -14.44 -14.40
CA ARG A 107 8.30 -13.82 -13.07
C ARG A 107 9.66 -13.51 -12.41
N SER A 108 10.73 -14.17 -12.86
CA SER A 108 12.11 -13.94 -12.45
C SER A 108 13.03 -14.18 -13.65
N PRO A 109 13.18 -13.20 -14.56
CA PRO A 109 14.04 -13.37 -15.72
C PRO A 109 15.50 -13.40 -15.27
N GLU A 110 16.30 -14.31 -15.85
CA GLU A 110 17.75 -14.25 -15.70
C GLU A 110 18.29 -12.93 -16.29
N PRO A 111 19.36 -12.34 -15.73
CA PRO A 111 19.99 -11.15 -16.29
C PRO A 111 20.38 -11.41 -17.76
N ARG A 112 19.81 -10.64 -18.68
CA ARG A 112 20.14 -10.73 -20.10
C ARG A 112 21.08 -9.59 -20.46
N CYS A 113 22.13 -9.91 -21.19
CA CYS A 113 22.98 -8.94 -21.85
C CYS A 113 23.02 -9.27 -23.34
N GLU A 114 23.09 -8.24 -24.16
CA GLU A 114 23.26 -8.36 -25.60
C GLU A 114 24.55 -7.67 -26.01
N GLU A 115 25.36 -8.38 -26.79
CA GLU A 115 26.59 -7.81 -27.34
C GLU A 115 26.23 -6.91 -28.53
N VAL A 116 26.55 -5.62 -28.42
CA VAL A 116 26.36 -4.65 -29.49
C VAL A 116 27.63 -3.82 -29.63
N LEU A 117 28.14 -3.69 -30.87
CA LEU A 117 29.41 -3.02 -31.18
C LEU A 117 30.59 -3.50 -30.30
N GLY A 118 30.59 -4.76 -29.87
CA GLY A 118 31.61 -5.35 -29.01
C GLY A 118 31.55 -4.89 -27.55
N LEU A 119 30.39 -4.44 -27.06
CA LEU A 119 30.12 -4.15 -25.64
C LEU A 119 28.85 -4.89 -25.21
N ASN A 120 28.85 -5.46 -24.00
CA ASN A 120 27.69 -6.12 -23.43
C ASN A 120 26.74 -5.10 -22.80
N ILE A 121 25.57 -4.94 -23.40
CA ILE A 121 24.54 -4.02 -22.94
C ILE A 121 23.42 -4.82 -22.26
N PRO A 122 23.02 -4.47 -21.03
CA PRO A 122 21.90 -5.11 -20.35
C PRO A 122 20.60 -5.00 -21.17
N SER A 123 19.80 -6.07 -21.19
CA SER A 123 18.44 -6.07 -21.76
C SER A 123 17.42 -6.56 -20.74
N ILE A 124 16.23 -5.98 -20.77
CA ILE A 124 15.07 -6.44 -20.00
C ILE A 124 13.84 -6.58 -20.89
N ALA A 125 12.98 -7.54 -20.57
CA ALA A 125 11.67 -7.68 -21.19
C ALA A 125 10.60 -6.94 -20.38
N LEU A 126 9.73 -6.18 -21.05
CA LEU A 126 8.71 -5.35 -20.42
C LEU A 126 7.37 -5.43 -21.15
N SER A 127 6.28 -5.31 -20.40
CA SER A 127 4.95 -5.20 -20.99
C SER A 127 4.63 -3.72 -21.19
N PRO A 128 4.43 -3.26 -22.42
CA PRO A 128 4.32 -1.85 -22.74
C PRO A 128 3.14 -1.19 -22.03
N PHE A 129 1.99 -1.86 -21.92
CA PHE A 129 0.76 -1.25 -21.39
C PHE A 129 0.54 -1.46 -19.89
N GLU A 130 1.54 -2.01 -19.20
CA GLU A 130 1.48 -2.10 -17.74
C GLU A 130 1.68 -0.71 -17.12
N ALA A 131 0.81 -0.31 -16.18
CA ALA A 131 0.90 1.00 -15.54
C ALA A 131 2.26 1.25 -14.85
N SER A 132 2.93 0.19 -14.41
CA SER A 132 4.21 0.24 -13.70
C SER A 132 5.45 0.27 -14.62
N VAL A 133 5.29 0.19 -15.95
CA VAL A 133 6.41 -0.01 -16.88
C VAL A 133 7.45 1.12 -16.84
N THR A 134 7.02 2.38 -16.71
CA THR A 134 7.92 3.55 -16.64
C THR A 134 8.73 3.52 -15.35
N ALA A 135 8.10 3.14 -14.24
CA ALA A 135 8.77 2.91 -12.97
C ALA A 135 9.76 1.73 -13.04
N LYS A 136 9.39 0.60 -13.69
CA LYS A 136 10.29 -0.55 -13.88
C LYS A 136 11.56 -0.16 -14.64
N LEU A 137 11.43 0.64 -15.69
CA LEU A 137 12.57 1.17 -16.45
C LEU A 137 13.48 2.04 -15.59
N ARG A 138 12.91 2.97 -14.82
CA ARG A 138 13.66 3.82 -13.90
C ARG A 138 14.41 3.01 -12.84
N VAL A 139 13.78 1.97 -12.29
CA VAL A 139 14.42 1.06 -11.33
C VAL A 139 15.57 0.29 -11.98
N ALA A 140 15.37 -0.26 -13.18
CA ALA A 140 16.40 -1.01 -13.89
C ALA A 140 17.63 -0.15 -14.20
N LEU A 141 17.43 1.08 -14.70
CA LEU A 141 18.51 2.02 -14.95
C LEU A 141 19.31 2.38 -13.69
N ARG A 142 18.63 2.61 -12.57
CA ARG A 142 19.30 2.91 -11.29
C ARG A 142 20.11 1.72 -10.78
N ALA A 143 19.60 0.49 -10.93
CA ALA A 143 20.33 -0.72 -10.57
C ALA A 143 21.61 -0.88 -11.41
N LEU A 144 21.56 -0.54 -12.70
CA LEU A 144 22.74 -0.54 -13.57
C LEU A 144 23.78 0.51 -13.17
N ALA A 145 23.33 1.72 -12.80
CA ALA A 145 24.22 2.77 -12.32
C ALA A 145 24.94 2.36 -11.01
N ALA A 146 24.22 1.75 -10.06
CA ALA A 146 24.77 1.28 -8.79
C ALA A 146 25.83 0.18 -8.98
N ASN A 147 25.63 -0.74 -9.93
CA ASN A 147 26.57 -1.84 -10.19
C ASN A 147 27.81 -1.40 -10.98
N SER A 148 27.77 -0.24 -11.65
CA SER A 148 28.86 0.24 -12.52
C SER A 148 29.87 1.15 -11.81
N GLY A 149 29.70 1.42 -10.51
CA GLY A 149 30.55 2.35 -9.74
C GLY A 149 30.51 3.81 -10.25
N ARG A 150 29.58 4.14 -11.16
CA ARG A 150 29.37 5.49 -11.69
C ARG A 150 28.21 6.14 -10.94
N ALA A 151 28.54 7.04 -10.02
CA ALA A 151 27.58 7.97 -9.46
C ALA A 151 26.94 8.79 -10.60
N ILE A 152 25.60 8.78 -10.68
CA ILE A 152 24.87 9.79 -11.43
C ILE A 152 24.90 11.04 -10.55
N PRO A 153 25.53 12.15 -10.99
CA PRO A 153 25.58 13.35 -10.18
C PRO A 153 24.16 13.94 -10.03
N ALA A 154 23.81 14.26 -8.79
CA ALA A 154 22.63 15.06 -8.46
C ALA A 154 22.95 16.54 -8.64
N SER A 155 22.65 17.12 -9.81
CA SER A 155 22.32 18.55 -10.06
C SER A 155 22.29 18.75 -11.58
N GLU A 156 21.31 19.42 -12.20
CA GLU A 156 20.91 20.79 -11.92
C GLU A 156 19.39 20.95 -12.00
N ALA A 157 18.79 21.32 -10.88
CA ALA A 157 17.54 22.05 -10.87
C ALA A 157 17.81 23.46 -11.40
N SER A 158 17.38 23.77 -12.62
CA SER A 158 17.24 25.15 -13.07
C SER A 158 15.81 25.61 -12.83
N ALA A 159 15.68 26.35 -11.73
CA ALA A 159 14.80 27.51 -11.55
C ALA A 159 13.42 27.48 -12.25
N GLY A 160 12.49 26.77 -11.62
CA GLY A 160 11.06 27.06 -11.70
C GLY A 160 10.52 27.23 -10.30
N SER A 161 10.50 28.48 -9.81
CA SER A 161 9.93 28.89 -8.53
C SER A 161 8.62 28.16 -8.22
N ARG A 162 8.67 27.17 -7.32
CA ARG A 162 7.53 26.75 -6.52
C ARG A 162 7.92 26.94 -5.07
N SER A 163 7.35 27.99 -4.50
CA SER A 163 7.22 28.28 -3.07
C SER A 163 7.48 27.06 -2.20
N ALA A 164 8.59 27.08 -1.47
CA ALA A 164 8.85 26.15 -0.38
C ALA A 164 7.74 26.32 0.67
N SER A 165 6.74 25.44 0.62
CA SER A 165 5.96 25.15 1.82
C SER A 165 6.83 24.28 2.72
N ASN A 166 6.86 24.59 4.02
CA ASN A 166 7.43 23.75 5.06
C ASN A 166 6.82 22.34 4.97
N THR A 167 7.43 21.43 4.22
CA THR A 167 7.01 20.03 4.16
C THR A 167 7.85 19.22 5.13
N SER A 168 7.22 18.84 6.23
CA SER A 168 7.70 17.75 7.09
C SER A 168 8.15 16.56 6.24
N PRO A 169 9.28 15.90 6.58
CA PRO A 169 9.81 14.79 5.78
C PRO A 169 8.70 13.77 5.49
N GLY A 170 8.52 13.43 4.22
CA GLY A 170 7.38 12.63 3.78
C GLY A 170 7.23 11.34 4.60
N ARG A 171 6.01 10.94 4.92
CA ARG A 171 5.75 9.73 5.73
C ARG A 171 6.09 8.46 4.94
N VAL A 172 6.64 7.45 5.62
CA VAL A 172 6.86 6.12 5.05
C VAL A 172 5.99 5.12 5.78
N LEU A 173 5.23 4.32 5.04
CA LEU A 173 4.32 3.32 5.60
C LEU A 173 4.61 1.94 5.00
N LEU A 174 5.00 0.99 5.85
CA LEU A 174 5.07 -0.42 5.49
C LEU A 174 3.71 -1.07 5.77
N VAL A 175 3.03 -1.53 4.73
CA VAL A 175 1.77 -2.30 4.83
C VAL A 175 2.08 -3.78 4.68
N THR A 176 1.95 -4.52 5.78
CA THR A 176 2.12 -5.97 5.84
C THR A 176 0.92 -6.64 6.49
N GLY A 177 0.96 -7.96 6.68
CA GLY A 177 -0.13 -8.69 7.32
C GLY A 177 -0.39 -10.07 6.72
N MET A 178 -1.47 -10.68 7.19
CA MET A 178 -1.92 -12.00 6.72
C MET A 178 -2.34 -11.95 5.25
N SER A 179 -1.94 -12.96 4.48
CA SER A 179 -2.35 -13.10 3.09
C SER A 179 -3.88 -13.24 2.99
N GLY A 180 -4.50 -12.40 2.15
CA GLY A 180 -5.96 -12.32 2.04
C GLY A 180 -6.66 -11.41 3.05
N ALA A 181 -5.92 -10.78 3.98
CA ALA A 181 -6.51 -9.88 4.97
C ALA A 181 -6.86 -8.47 4.43
N GLY A 182 -6.51 -8.14 3.18
CA GLY A 182 -6.89 -6.84 2.58
C GLY A 182 -5.74 -5.84 2.41
N ARG A 183 -4.48 -6.29 2.51
CA ARG A 183 -3.27 -5.50 2.23
C ARG A 183 -3.34 -4.70 0.92
N SER A 184 -3.77 -5.33 -0.18
CA SER A 184 -3.93 -4.66 -1.47
C SER A 184 -5.03 -3.59 -1.45
N THR A 185 -6.09 -3.77 -0.67
CA THR A 185 -7.13 -2.74 -0.49
C THR A 185 -6.60 -1.56 0.31
N ALA A 186 -5.80 -1.81 1.35
CA ALA A 186 -5.13 -0.76 2.12
C ALA A 186 -4.16 0.04 1.23
N LEU A 187 -3.31 -0.63 0.45
CA LEU A 187 -2.37 0.02 -0.48
C LEU A 187 -3.09 0.89 -1.51
N LYS A 188 -4.15 0.36 -2.14
CA LYS A 188 -4.96 1.13 -3.09
C LYS A 188 -5.59 2.37 -2.43
N THR A 189 -6.05 2.25 -1.18
CA THR A 189 -6.58 3.40 -0.45
C THR A 189 -5.51 4.47 -0.23
N LEU A 190 -4.29 4.06 0.12
CA LEU A 190 -3.17 4.99 0.31
C LEU A 190 -2.77 5.66 -1.01
N GLU A 191 -2.77 4.92 -2.11
CA GLU A 191 -2.56 5.45 -3.46
C GLU A 191 -3.62 6.51 -3.80
N ASP A 192 -4.90 6.22 -3.59
CA ASP A 192 -6.02 7.15 -3.79
C ASP A 192 -5.87 8.42 -2.91
N MET A 193 -5.11 8.34 -1.80
CA MET A 193 -4.82 9.46 -0.89
C MET A 193 -3.53 10.23 -1.24
N GLY A 194 -2.83 9.84 -2.30
CA GLY A 194 -1.63 10.53 -2.79
C GLY A 194 -0.31 9.96 -2.24
N TYR A 195 -0.29 8.75 -1.68
CA TYR A 195 0.95 8.02 -1.44
C TYR A 195 1.47 7.43 -2.75
N ASP A 196 2.79 7.46 -2.95
CA ASP A 196 3.44 6.60 -3.95
C ASP A 196 3.43 5.16 -3.38
N ALA A 197 2.50 4.34 -3.85
CA ALA A 197 2.28 2.98 -3.34
C ALA A 197 3.01 1.91 -4.19
N PHE A 198 3.80 1.07 -3.53
CA PHE A 198 4.60 0.00 -4.14
C PHE A 198 4.21 -1.35 -3.56
N ASP A 199 3.55 -2.21 -4.32
CA ASP A 199 3.26 -3.58 -3.89
C ASP A 199 4.37 -4.54 -4.33
N ASN A 200 4.77 -5.45 -3.44
CA ASN A 200 5.65 -6.59 -3.73
C ASN A 200 7.07 -6.23 -4.18
N LEU A 201 7.56 -5.05 -3.76
CA LEU A 201 8.95 -4.62 -3.95
C LEU A 201 9.92 -5.56 -3.20
N PRO A 202 11.00 -6.06 -3.83
CA PRO A 202 12.03 -6.81 -3.10
C PRO A 202 12.48 -6.07 -1.84
N ILE A 203 12.60 -6.78 -0.71
CA ILE A 203 12.91 -6.16 0.60
C ILE A 203 14.23 -5.36 0.56
N SER A 204 15.22 -5.84 -0.21
CA SER A 204 16.50 -5.16 -0.43
C SER A 204 16.39 -3.79 -1.10
N LEU A 205 15.28 -3.50 -1.80
CA LEU A 205 15.04 -2.23 -2.47
C LEU A 205 14.24 -1.23 -1.64
N MET A 206 13.80 -1.59 -0.42
CA MET A 206 13.03 -0.68 0.44
C MET A 206 13.84 0.57 0.85
N SER A 207 15.05 0.40 1.40
CA SER A 207 15.90 1.53 1.81
C SER A 207 16.27 2.44 0.63
N PRO A 208 16.78 1.91 -0.51
CA PRO A 208 17.10 2.74 -1.67
C PRO A 208 15.89 3.50 -2.25
N LEU A 209 14.70 2.90 -2.22
CA LEU A 209 13.47 3.56 -2.66
C LEU A 209 13.14 4.77 -1.77
N VAL A 210 13.16 4.57 -0.45
CA VAL A 210 12.81 5.61 0.52
C VAL A 210 13.81 6.76 0.50
N GLU A 211 15.10 6.44 0.39
CA GLU A 211 16.19 7.42 0.22
C GLU A 211 15.97 8.24 -1.05
N SER A 212 15.66 7.60 -2.18
CA SER A 212 15.41 8.32 -3.44
C SER A 212 14.22 9.26 -3.36
N ALA A 213 13.14 8.86 -2.69
CA ALA A 213 11.93 9.65 -2.58
C ALA A 213 11.97 10.67 -1.42
N ALA A 214 13.05 10.71 -0.64
CA ALA A 214 13.29 11.75 0.36
C ALA A 214 13.52 13.12 -0.29
N ALA A 215 14.11 13.15 -1.50
CA ALA A 215 14.36 14.38 -2.26
C ALA A 215 13.06 15.10 -2.69
N ASP A 216 11.98 14.36 -2.95
CA ASP A 216 10.72 14.91 -3.44
C ASP A 216 9.67 15.13 -2.33
N ALA A 217 10.03 14.89 -1.06
CA ALA A 217 9.15 14.98 0.12
C ALA A 217 7.82 14.18 0.02
N LYS A 218 7.71 13.23 -0.90
CA LYS A 218 6.48 12.45 -1.13
C LYS A 218 6.26 11.39 -0.05
N ALA A 219 5.01 11.14 0.30
CA ALA A 219 4.64 10.03 1.16
C ALA A 219 4.68 8.69 0.39
N ILE A 220 5.18 7.64 1.03
CA ILE A 220 5.44 6.33 0.40
C ILE A 220 4.69 5.25 1.15
N ALA A 221 4.02 4.36 0.42
CA ALA A 221 3.43 3.15 0.98
C ALA A 221 4.09 1.92 0.34
N ILE A 222 4.65 1.02 1.15
CA ILE A 222 5.32 -0.20 0.67
C ILE A 222 4.55 -1.41 1.15
N GLY A 223 4.09 -2.23 0.22
CA GLY A 223 3.42 -3.50 0.48
C GLY A 223 4.40 -4.66 0.56
N ALA A 224 4.51 -5.30 1.73
CA ALA A 224 5.31 -6.51 1.91
C ALA A 224 4.46 -7.66 2.48
N GLY A 225 4.45 -8.81 1.81
CA GLY A 225 3.83 -10.04 2.32
C GLY A 225 4.68 -11.25 1.94
N LEU A 226 4.26 -12.47 2.29
CA LEU A 226 5.05 -13.69 2.06
C LEU A 226 5.50 -13.91 0.60
N ARG A 227 4.80 -13.31 -0.37
CA ARG A 227 5.15 -13.39 -1.80
C ARG A 227 6.22 -12.39 -2.24
N THR A 228 6.63 -11.49 -1.34
CA THR A 228 7.64 -10.46 -1.58
C THR A 228 9.03 -11.07 -1.61
N ARG A 229 9.83 -10.69 -2.61
CA ARG A 229 11.17 -11.27 -2.78
C ARG A 229 12.06 -10.89 -1.61
N GLY A 230 12.71 -11.90 -1.01
CA GLY A 230 13.51 -11.71 0.20
C GLY A 230 12.68 -11.50 1.46
N PHE A 231 11.37 -11.81 1.45
CA PHE A 231 10.55 -11.77 2.65
C PHE A 231 11.07 -12.78 3.69
N SER A 232 11.65 -12.25 4.74
CA SER A 232 11.83 -12.89 6.03
C SER A 232 11.61 -11.83 7.10
N ILE A 233 11.31 -12.27 8.32
CA ILE A 233 11.14 -11.33 9.43
C ILE A 233 12.41 -10.52 9.64
N ASP A 234 13.56 -11.18 9.65
CA ASP A 234 14.85 -10.53 9.87
C ASP A 234 15.17 -9.50 8.79
N ASN A 235 14.96 -9.84 7.51
CA ASN A 235 15.20 -8.92 6.40
C ASN A 235 14.27 -7.71 6.45
N ILE A 236 13.00 -7.88 6.85
CA ILE A 236 12.07 -6.76 7.00
C ILE A 236 12.50 -5.85 8.14
N LEU A 237 12.87 -6.42 9.29
CA LEU A 237 13.33 -5.63 10.43
C LEU A 237 14.63 -4.89 10.12
N GLU A 238 15.54 -5.53 9.37
CA GLU A 238 16.76 -4.88 8.88
C GLU A 238 16.44 -3.77 7.89
N ALA A 239 15.52 -3.99 6.95
CA ALA A 239 15.09 -2.95 6.02
C ALA A 239 14.42 -1.76 6.72
N ILE A 240 13.59 -2.01 7.75
CA ILE A 240 13.00 -0.95 8.58
C ILE A 240 14.09 -0.14 9.26
N ARG A 241 15.07 -0.80 9.90
CA ARG A 241 16.21 -0.11 10.53
C ARG A 241 17.01 0.72 9.53
N ALA A 242 17.37 0.13 8.39
CA ALA A 242 18.12 0.80 7.35
C ALA A 242 17.40 2.05 6.83
N VAL A 243 16.08 1.98 6.62
CA VAL A 243 15.27 3.13 6.22
C VAL A 243 15.38 4.25 7.27
N VAL A 244 15.15 3.94 8.55
CA VAL A 244 15.17 4.94 9.62
C VAL A 244 16.56 5.57 9.76
N GLU A 245 17.63 4.75 9.74
CA GLU A 245 19.01 5.21 9.92
C GLU A 245 19.52 6.04 8.74
N ARG A 246 19.20 5.66 7.50
CA ARG A 246 19.77 6.28 6.29
C ARG A 246 18.97 7.45 5.75
N SER A 247 17.65 7.39 5.87
CA SER A 247 16.77 8.46 5.34
C SER A 247 16.38 9.49 6.39
N GLY A 248 16.54 9.18 7.69
CA GLY A 248 16.05 10.02 8.79
C GLY A 248 14.52 10.19 8.81
N ARG A 249 13.79 9.40 8.03
CA ARG A 249 12.32 9.46 7.94
C ARG A 249 11.68 8.50 8.92
N GLU A 250 10.55 8.92 9.48
CA GLU A 250 9.71 8.05 10.29
C GLU A 250 9.06 6.99 9.38
N LEU A 251 9.30 5.71 9.69
CA LEU A 251 8.62 4.57 9.08
C LEU A 251 7.61 4.02 10.07
N LYS A 252 6.34 3.95 9.65
CA LYS A 252 5.29 3.25 10.38
C LYS A 252 4.96 1.92 9.74
N VAL A 253 4.55 0.95 10.54
CA VAL A 253 4.15 -0.40 10.14
C VAL A 253 2.65 -0.57 10.39
N LEU A 254 1.89 -0.72 9.30
CA LEU A 254 0.50 -1.15 9.31
C LEU A 254 0.45 -2.66 9.09
N PHE A 255 -0.06 -3.40 10.07
CA PHE A 255 -0.33 -4.82 9.97
C PHE A 255 -1.83 -5.07 9.76
N VAL A 256 -2.19 -5.72 8.65
CA VAL A 256 -3.57 -6.06 8.32
C VAL A 256 -3.82 -7.53 8.66
N ASP A 257 -4.74 -7.77 9.59
CA ASP A 257 -5.06 -9.11 10.11
C ASP A 257 -6.50 -9.50 9.76
N CYS A 258 -6.81 -10.79 9.84
CA CYS A 258 -8.16 -11.33 9.65
C CYS A 258 -8.23 -12.71 10.31
N ASP A 259 -9.40 -13.09 10.81
CA ASP A 259 -9.67 -14.40 11.39
C ASP A 259 -9.37 -15.55 10.41
N ASP A 260 -8.83 -16.65 10.94
CA ASP A 260 -8.38 -17.79 10.15
C ASP A 260 -9.49 -18.42 9.31
N GLU A 261 -10.69 -18.55 9.89
CA GLU A 261 -11.83 -19.18 9.22
C GLU A 261 -12.38 -18.28 8.12
N LEU A 262 -12.36 -16.96 8.33
CA LEU A 262 -12.73 -15.99 7.30
C LEU A 262 -11.70 -15.92 6.18
N LEU A 263 -10.40 -15.97 6.49
CA LEU A 263 -9.34 -16.08 5.49
C LEU A 263 -9.52 -17.35 4.65
N ARG A 264 -9.79 -18.49 5.29
CA ARG A 264 -10.07 -19.76 4.60
C ARG A 264 -11.23 -19.63 3.62
N ARG A 265 -12.33 -18.97 4.03
CA ARG A 265 -13.48 -18.68 3.15
C ARG A 265 -13.10 -17.78 1.98
N ARG A 266 -12.38 -16.68 2.21
CA ARG A 266 -11.88 -15.79 1.15
C ARG A 266 -11.01 -16.52 0.13
N TYR A 267 -10.16 -17.44 0.59
CA TYR A 267 -9.34 -18.29 -0.28
C TYR A 267 -10.17 -19.28 -1.10
N THR A 268 -11.21 -19.85 -0.49
CA THR A 268 -12.15 -20.76 -1.16
C THR A 268 -12.96 -20.03 -2.24
N GLU A 269 -13.48 -18.83 -1.92
CA GLU A 269 -14.25 -17.99 -2.84
C GLU A 269 -13.39 -17.48 -4.01
N SER A 270 -12.19 -16.99 -3.72
CA SER A 270 -11.27 -16.48 -4.74
C SER A 270 -10.57 -17.58 -5.54
N ARG A 271 -10.68 -18.84 -5.10
CA ARG A 271 -9.99 -20.02 -5.65
C ARG A 271 -8.46 -19.84 -5.79
N ARG A 272 -7.87 -18.96 -4.98
CA ARG A 272 -6.43 -18.70 -4.98
C ARG A 272 -5.73 -19.73 -4.11
N LEU A 273 -4.48 -20.06 -4.45
CA LEU A 273 -3.63 -20.89 -3.59
C LEU A 273 -3.00 -20.02 -2.49
N HIS A 274 -2.96 -20.58 -1.28
CA HIS A 274 -2.25 -19.97 -0.16
C HIS A 274 -0.73 -20.14 -0.34
N PRO A 275 0.10 -19.10 -0.15
CA PRO A 275 1.55 -19.17 -0.41
C PRO A 275 2.28 -20.31 0.32
N LEU A 276 1.87 -20.59 1.56
CA LEU A 276 2.47 -21.62 2.42
C LEU A 276 1.65 -22.89 2.56
N ALA A 277 0.54 -23.03 1.82
CA ALA A 277 -0.19 -24.30 1.87
C ALA A 277 0.65 -25.42 1.23
N GLY A 278 1.19 -25.21 0.02
CA GLY A 278 1.87 -26.30 -0.70
C GLY A 278 0.93 -27.50 -0.85
N GLU A 279 1.30 -28.65 -0.29
CA GLU A 279 0.46 -29.86 -0.20
C GLU A 279 -0.48 -29.87 1.02
N LEU A 280 -0.32 -28.93 1.96
CA LEU A 280 -1.17 -28.80 3.14
C LEU A 280 -2.53 -28.16 2.80
N SER A 281 -3.46 -28.27 3.75
CA SER A 281 -4.73 -27.56 3.67
C SER A 281 -4.52 -26.04 3.74
N VAL A 282 -5.47 -25.27 3.16
CA VAL A 282 -5.45 -23.81 3.22
C VAL A 282 -5.39 -23.30 4.68
N ILE A 283 -6.11 -23.97 5.59
CA ILE A 283 -6.16 -23.55 7.00
C ILE A 283 -4.81 -23.78 7.70
N ASP A 284 -4.08 -24.84 7.36
CA ASP A 284 -2.74 -25.09 7.91
C ASP A 284 -1.72 -24.08 7.36
N GLY A 285 -1.81 -23.76 6.07
CA GLY A 285 -1.03 -22.69 5.46
C GLY A 285 -1.23 -21.34 6.16
N ILE A 286 -2.48 -20.98 6.47
CA ILE A 286 -2.83 -19.74 7.19
C ILE A 286 -2.23 -19.75 8.60
N ARG A 287 -2.35 -20.86 9.34
CA ARG A 287 -1.79 -20.98 10.69
C ARG A 287 -0.26 -20.88 10.70
N LEU A 288 0.40 -21.47 9.71
CA LEU A 288 1.85 -21.37 9.54
C LEU A 288 2.27 -19.92 9.25
N GLU A 289 1.58 -19.25 8.32
CA GLU A 289 1.80 -17.82 8.05
C GLU A 289 1.65 -16.99 9.31
N ARG A 290 0.58 -17.17 10.07
CA ARG A 290 0.31 -16.42 11.30
C ARG A 290 1.45 -16.53 12.32
N ARG A 291 2.02 -17.72 12.47
CA ARG A 291 3.18 -17.94 13.35
C ARG A 291 4.40 -17.18 12.85
N LEU A 292 4.67 -17.23 11.54
CA LEU A 292 5.82 -16.55 10.93
C LEU A 292 5.72 -15.03 11.07
N VAL A 293 4.56 -14.44 10.75
CA VAL A 293 4.40 -12.97 10.74
C VAL A 293 4.07 -12.37 12.11
N SER A 294 3.96 -13.19 13.16
CA SER A 294 3.66 -12.74 14.53
C SER A 294 4.65 -11.67 15.03
N ALA A 295 5.94 -11.86 14.77
CA ALA A 295 6.99 -10.91 15.14
C ALA A 295 6.90 -9.55 14.42
N LEU A 296 6.25 -9.47 13.26
CA LEU A 296 5.93 -8.22 12.57
C LEU A 296 4.67 -7.59 13.14
N ARG A 297 3.66 -8.41 13.49
CA ARG A 297 2.44 -7.96 14.16
C ARG A 297 2.75 -7.28 15.50
N ASP A 298 3.64 -7.88 16.29
CA ASP A 298 3.98 -7.39 17.63
C ASP A 298 4.79 -6.09 17.59
N ARG A 299 5.40 -5.77 16.45
CA ARG A 299 6.13 -4.52 16.20
C ARG A 299 5.34 -3.52 15.35
N ALA A 300 4.09 -3.82 15.03
CA ALA A 300 3.29 -2.95 14.20
C ALA A 300 2.81 -1.73 14.99
N ASP A 301 2.91 -0.54 14.40
CA ASP A 301 2.36 0.70 14.96
C ASP A 301 0.82 0.68 14.94
N LEU A 302 0.23 -0.03 13.99
CA LEU A 302 -1.21 -0.22 13.90
C LEU A 302 -1.55 -1.63 13.39
N VAL A 303 -2.41 -2.34 14.13
CA VAL A 303 -2.99 -3.61 13.69
C VAL A 303 -4.47 -3.40 13.34
N ILE A 304 -4.84 -3.55 12.07
CA ILE A 304 -6.24 -3.50 11.64
C ILE A 304 -6.76 -4.92 11.45
N ASP A 305 -7.76 -5.30 12.26
CA ASP A 305 -8.51 -6.54 12.09
C ASP A 305 -9.64 -6.37 11.07
N THR A 306 -9.53 -7.05 9.92
CA THR A 306 -10.48 -6.96 8.79
C THR A 306 -11.54 -8.05 8.80
N SER A 307 -11.62 -8.87 9.86
CA SER A 307 -12.58 -9.97 9.97
C SER A 307 -14.02 -9.50 9.73
N ASN A 308 -14.38 -8.30 10.19
CA ASN A 308 -15.73 -7.78 10.08
C ASN A 308 -15.79 -6.46 9.31
N LEU A 309 -14.80 -6.21 8.44
CA LEU A 309 -14.75 -4.98 7.66
C LEU A 309 -15.17 -5.23 6.24
N SER A 310 -16.12 -4.41 5.78
CA SER A 310 -16.30 -4.21 4.35
C SER A 310 -15.05 -3.54 3.76
N THR A 311 -14.90 -3.62 2.45
CA THR A 311 -13.82 -2.89 1.76
C THR A 311 -13.94 -1.39 2.01
N ALA A 312 -15.15 -0.84 2.02
CA ALA A 312 -15.41 0.57 2.33
C ALA A 312 -15.00 0.94 3.76
N ASP A 313 -15.28 0.09 4.75
CA ASP A 313 -14.87 0.32 6.15
C ASP A 313 -13.34 0.32 6.29
N LEU A 314 -12.67 -0.62 5.62
CA LEU A 314 -11.21 -0.65 5.60
C LEU A 314 -10.64 0.62 4.95
N ARG A 315 -11.21 1.08 3.83
CA ARG A 315 -10.80 2.35 3.20
C ARG A 315 -10.98 3.52 4.15
N ARG A 316 -12.09 3.58 4.88
CA ARG A 316 -12.36 4.66 5.84
C ARG A 316 -11.39 4.65 7.01
N LEU A 317 -11.05 3.48 7.56
CA LEU A 317 -10.07 3.36 8.65
C LEU A 317 -8.67 3.77 8.17
N VAL A 318 -8.20 3.21 7.06
CA VAL A 318 -6.90 3.58 6.47
C VAL A 318 -6.86 5.07 6.12
N GLY A 319 -7.94 5.58 5.50
CA GLY A 319 -8.12 6.99 5.16
C GLY A 319 -8.09 7.93 6.37
N GLY A 320 -8.72 7.49 7.46
CA GLY A 320 -8.65 8.19 8.72
C GLY A 320 -7.24 8.17 9.29
N HIS A 321 -6.59 6.99 9.39
CA HIS A 321 -5.27 6.76 10.00
C HIS A 321 -4.06 7.27 9.21
N PHE A 322 -4.19 7.57 7.92
CA PHE A 322 -3.02 7.90 7.09
C PHE A 322 -3.24 9.12 6.20
N ALA A 323 -4.21 9.99 6.51
CA ALA A 323 -4.40 11.21 5.73
C ALA A 323 -3.17 12.14 5.78
N LEU A 324 -2.71 12.60 4.61
CA LEU A 324 -1.52 13.43 4.46
C LEU A 324 -1.69 14.86 4.98
N ALA A 325 -2.90 15.41 4.88
CA ALA A 325 -3.23 16.78 5.27
C ALA A 325 -4.04 16.88 6.58
N ALA A 326 -4.11 15.79 7.37
CA ALA A 326 -4.86 15.81 8.61
C ALA A 326 -4.09 16.56 9.70
N THR A 327 -4.70 17.64 10.20
CA THR A 327 -4.29 18.32 11.43
C THR A 327 -5.20 17.87 12.58
N GLY A 328 -4.60 17.65 13.75
CA GLY A 328 -5.28 17.30 14.98
C GLY A 328 -5.61 15.81 15.19
N LEU A 329 -6.07 15.50 16.40
CA LEU A 329 -6.41 14.15 16.83
C LEU A 329 -7.69 13.67 16.13
N ARG A 330 -7.63 12.47 15.54
CA ARG A 330 -8.80 11.77 14.97
C ARG A 330 -9.24 10.65 15.89
N VAL A 331 -10.52 10.61 16.24
CA VAL A 331 -11.06 9.62 17.19
C VAL A 331 -11.94 8.60 16.46
N PHE A 332 -11.64 7.32 16.61
CA PHE A 332 -12.49 6.24 16.12
C PHE A 332 -13.29 5.65 17.27
N VAL A 333 -14.61 5.68 17.17
CA VAL A 333 -15.49 5.07 18.18
C VAL A 333 -16.02 3.76 17.61
N THR A 334 -15.73 2.63 18.26
CA THR A 334 -16.19 1.31 17.81
C THR A 334 -17.05 0.63 18.89
N SER A 335 -18.30 0.29 18.60
CA SER A 335 -19.06 -0.62 19.46
C SER A 335 -18.76 -2.08 19.13
N PHE A 336 -18.66 -2.94 20.15
CA PHE A 336 -18.36 -4.35 19.97
C PHE A 336 -19.08 -5.28 20.96
N ALA A 337 -19.01 -6.58 20.67
CA ALA A 337 -19.49 -7.69 21.48
C ALA A 337 -18.32 -8.44 22.15
N TYR A 338 -18.29 -8.54 23.47
CA TYR A 338 -17.27 -9.30 24.20
C TYR A 338 -17.20 -10.77 23.78
N ARG A 339 -18.34 -11.38 23.45
CA ARG A 339 -18.41 -12.78 22.99
C ARG A 339 -17.68 -13.03 21.66
N HIS A 340 -17.37 -11.97 20.91
CA HIS A 340 -16.61 -12.04 19.65
C HIS A 340 -15.18 -11.50 19.81
N GLY A 341 -14.70 -11.33 21.03
CA GLY A 341 -13.36 -10.82 21.33
C GLY A 341 -13.25 -9.30 21.28
N ILE A 342 -12.15 -8.75 21.79
CA ILE A 342 -11.88 -7.30 21.86
C ILE A 342 -11.27 -6.83 20.53
N PRO A 343 -11.64 -5.64 19.99
CA PRO A 343 -10.98 -5.08 18.82
C PRO A 343 -9.48 -4.87 19.06
N ARG A 344 -8.63 -5.37 18.15
CA ARG A 344 -7.16 -5.33 18.29
C ARG A 344 -6.58 -3.92 18.11
N ASP A 345 -7.35 -3.05 17.49
CA ASP A 345 -7.07 -1.64 17.19
C ASP A 345 -7.48 -0.68 18.32
N ALA A 346 -8.02 -1.19 19.44
CA ALA A 346 -8.54 -0.35 20.53
C ALA A 346 -7.44 0.18 21.46
N ASP A 347 -7.42 1.50 21.68
CA ASP A 347 -6.57 2.16 22.69
C ASP A 347 -7.26 2.21 24.05
N LEU A 348 -8.54 2.55 24.07
CA LEU A 348 -9.37 2.64 25.26
C LEU A 348 -10.56 1.71 25.13
N ILE A 349 -10.88 0.96 26.20
CA ILE A 349 -12.00 0.02 26.21
C ILE A 349 -12.90 0.35 27.40
N PHE A 350 -14.19 0.53 27.13
CA PHE A 350 -15.21 0.79 28.12
C PHE A 350 -16.24 -0.35 28.13
N ASP A 351 -16.38 -1.02 29.27
CA ASP A 351 -17.39 -2.06 29.47
C ASP A 351 -18.72 -1.45 29.91
N VAL A 352 -19.79 -1.72 29.15
CA VAL A 352 -21.16 -1.25 29.43
C VAL A 352 -22.11 -2.41 29.70
N ARG A 353 -21.60 -3.59 30.09
CA ARG A 353 -22.42 -4.76 30.44
C ARG A 353 -23.22 -4.60 31.72
N PHE A 354 -22.88 -3.62 32.55
CA PHE A 354 -23.59 -3.31 33.80
C PHE A 354 -24.91 -2.57 33.57
N LEU A 355 -25.04 -1.81 32.48
CA LEU A 355 -26.27 -1.08 32.16
C LEU A 355 -27.45 -2.03 31.94
N ASP A 356 -28.65 -1.53 32.24
CA ASP A 356 -29.91 -2.25 32.02
C ASP A 356 -29.99 -2.87 30.63
N ASN A 357 -30.23 -4.19 30.59
CA ASN A 357 -30.08 -4.99 29.39
C ASN A 357 -31.40 -5.08 28.60
N PRO A 358 -31.52 -4.42 27.42
CA PRO A 358 -32.77 -4.41 26.65
C PRO A 358 -33.13 -5.78 26.07
N HIS A 359 -32.21 -6.75 26.12
CA HIS A 359 -32.44 -8.11 25.61
C HIS A 359 -33.54 -8.87 26.37
N TYR A 360 -33.80 -8.53 27.63
CA TYR A 360 -34.84 -9.18 28.43
C TYR A 360 -36.25 -8.65 28.13
N VAL A 361 -36.36 -7.54 27.40
CA VAL A 361 -37.63 -6.97 26.96
C VAL A 361 -37.93 -7.51 25.55
N PRO A 362 -38.96 -8.36 25.37
CA PRO A 362 -39.22 -9.04 24.10
C PRO A 362 -39.30 -8.09 22.89
N GLU A 363 -39.93 -6.94 23.08
CA GLU A 363 -40.15 -5.91 22.06
C GLU A 363 -38.85 -5.23 21.62
N LEU A 364 -37.88 -5.11 22.54
CA LEU A 364 -36.60 -4.44 22.29
C LEU A 364 -35.52 -5.40 21.77
N ARG A 365 -35.69 -6.71 21.97
CA ARG A 365 -34.69 -7.74 21.66
C ARG A 365 -34.22 -7.75 20.20
N GLN A 366 -35.12 -7.40 19.27
CA GLN A 366 -34.85 -7.35 17.83
C GLN A 366 -34.44 -5.97 17.31
N LEU A 367 -34.46 -4.96 18.17
CA LEU A 367 -34.06 -3.62 17.81
C LEU A 367 -32.56 -3.45 18.00
N THR A 368 -32.05 -2.23 17.86
CA THR A 368 -30.62 -1.93 18.03
C THR A 368 -30.46 -0.71 18.90
N GLY A 369 -29.25 -0.43 19.39
CA GLY A 369 -28.97 0.78 20.16
C GLY A 369 -29.21 2.10 19.42
N ARG A 370 -29.49 2.04 18.11
CA ARG A 370 -29.93 3.19 17.30
C ARG A 370 -31.42 3.45 17.38
N ASP A 371 -32.20 2.46 17.80
CA ASP A 371 -33.64 2.59 17.90
C ASP A 371 -34.01 3.47 19.11
N PRO A 372 -34.87 4.50 18.91
CA PRO A 372 -35.27 5.39 20.00
C PRO A 372 -35.89 4.67 21.21
N THR A 373 -36.58 3.55 21.01
CA THR A 373 -37.21 2.79 22.11
C THR A 373 -36.18 2.05 22.95
N VAL A 374 -35.11 1.54 22.32
CA VAL A 374 -33.97 0.93 23.01
C VAL A 374 -33.16 2.00 23.74
N ALA A 375 -32.92 3.14 23.09
CA ALA A 375 -32.26 4.29 23.69
C ALA A 375 -32.99 4.75 24.96
N ALA A 376 -34.30 4.98 24.87
CA ALA A 376 -35.12 5.39 26.02
C ALA A 376 -35.14 4.36 27.15
N HIS A 377 -35.03 3.06 26.84
CA HIS A 377 -34.89 2.03 27.87
C HIS A 377 -33.56 2.14 28.60
N ILE A 378 -32.45 2.30 27.87
CA ILE A 378 -31.11 2.43 28.46
C ILE A 378 -30.98 3.75 29.25
N GLU A 379 -31.59 4.84 28.78
CA GLU A 379 -31.55 6.15 29.45
C GLU A 379 -32.31 6.21 30.77
N ARG A 380 -33.25 5.29 31.02
CA ARG A 380 -33.96 5.21 32.30
C ARG A 380 -33.06 4.75 33.44
N ASP A 381 -31.97 4.04 33.11
CA ASP A 381 -30.96 3.65 34.06
C ASP A 381 -30.19 4.90 34.53
N PRO A 382 -30.28 5.30 35.81
CA PRO A 382 -29.60 6.49 36.31
C PRO A 382 -28.06 6.36 36.23
N ASP A 383 -27.53 5.13 36.24
CA ASP A 383 -26.10 4.89 36.11
C ASP A 383 -25.62 5.16 34.67
N CYS A 384 -26.51 5.11 33.67
CA CYS A 384 -26.16 5.44 32.28
C CYS A 384 -25.68 6.90 32.14
N ALA A 385 -26.44 7.85 32.70
CA ALA A 385 -26.08 9.27 32.63
C ALA A 385 -24.79 9.57 33.42
N THR A 386 -24.66 8.95 34.60
CA THR A 386 -23.47 9.07 35.46
C THR A 386 -22.24 8.52 34.75
N PHE A 387 -22.34 7.34 34.15
CA PHE A 387 -21.26 6.71 33.40
C PHE A 387 -20.84 7.54 32.19
N LEU A 388 -21.78 7.98 31.35
CA LEU A 388 -21.47 8.80 30.18
C LEU A 388 -20.78 10.11 30.58
N SER A 389 -21.22 10.73 31.67
CA SER A 389 -20.60 11.95 32.21
C SER A 389 -19.19 11.69 32.75
N GLY A 390 -18.98 10.57 33.44
CA GLY A 390 -17.66 10.17 33.94
C GLY A 390 -16.68 9.83 32.81
N VAL A 391 -17.14 9.10 31.79
CA VAL A 391 -16.34 8.82 30.58
C VAL A 391 -15.98 10.12 29.87
N TRP A 392 -16.92 11.05 29.73
CA TRP A 392 -16.62 12.36 29.14
C TRP A 392 -15.61 13.16 29.98
N GLY A 393 -15.81 13.24 31.30
CA GLY A 393 -14.90 13.95 32.20
C GLY A 393 -13.48 13.37 32.21
N LEU A 394 -13.33 12.07 31.91
CA LEU A 394 -12.04 11.44 31.66
C LEU A 394 -11.48 11.81 30.29
N LEU A 395 -12.29 11.70 29.23
CA LEU A 395 -11.82 11.86 27.84
C LEU A 395 -11.49 13.31 27.50
N GLU A 396 -12.32 14.27 27.88
CA GLU A 396 -12.16 15.70 27.56
C GLU A 396 -10.74 16.24 27.83
N PRO A 397 -10.16 16.08 29.04
CA PRO A 397 -8.78 16.53 29.28
C PRO A 397 -7.72 15.65 28.60
N LEU A 398 -8.03 14.38 28.30
CA LEU A 398 -7.10 13.46 27.65
C LEU A 398 -6.96 13.75 26.15
N LEU A 399 -8.00 14.21 25.47
CA LEU A 399 -7.97 14.52 24.03
C LEU A 399 -6.85 15.53 23.71
N SER A 400 -6.81 16.65 24.43
CA SER A 400 -5.75 17.67 24.25
C SER A 400 -4.36 17.16 24.67
N ARG A 401 -4.27 16.23 25.61
CA ARG A 401 -2.99 15.63 26.01
C ARG A 401 -2.47 14.66 24.95
N TYR A 402 -3.33 13.80 24.42
CA TYR A 402 -2.98 12.91 23.33
C TYR A 402 -2.47 13.68 22.11
N GLU A 403 -3.16 14.76 21.73
CA GLU A 403 -2.72 15.62 20.64
C GLU A 403 -1.34 16.24 20.91
N ARG A 404 -1.10 16.76 22.12
CA ARG A 404 0.21 17.32 22.53
C ARG A 404 1.33 16.29 22.56
N GLU A 405 1.03 15.04 22.89
CA GLU A 405 1.97 13.91 22.84
C GLU A 405 2.21 13.40 21.40
N GLY A 406 1.59 14.04 20.40
CA GLY A 406 1.76 13.68 18.99
C GLY A 406 0.91 12.49 18.55
N LYS A 407 -0.02 12.02 19.39
CA LYS A 407 -0.94 10.95 19.02
C LYS A 407 -1.90 11.47 17.95
N THR A 408 -1.80 10.89 16.76
CA THR A 408 -2.60 11.31 15.59
C THR A 408 -3.99 10.63 15.59
N TYR A 409 -4.11 9.46 16.22
CA TYR A 409 -5.33 8.64 16.24
C TYR A 409 -5.61 8.07 17.61
N LEU A 410 -6.88 8.03 18.00
CA LEU A 410 -7.35 7.38 19.22
C LEU A 410 -8.55 6.50 18.90
N THR A 411 -8.46 5.20 19.17
CA THR A 411 -9.58 4.26 19.02
C THR A 411 -10.20 3.96 20.37
N ILE A 412 -11.47 4.33 20.53
CA ILE A 412 -12.27 4.07 21.73
C ILE A 412 -13.27 2.96 21.43
N ALA A 413 -13.15 1.84 22.12
CA ALA A 413 -14.01 0.67 21.98
C ALA A 413 -15.02 0.56 23.12
N ILE A 414 -16.31 0.43 22.77
CA ILE A 414 -17.41 0.28 23.72
C ILE A 414 -17.94 -1.16 23.65
N GLY A 415 -17.87 -1.90 24.75
CA GLY A 415 -18.18 -3.33 24.78
C GLY A 415 -19.46 -3.67 25.54
N CYS A 416 -20.36 -4.45 24.94
CA CYS A 416 -21.41 -5.16 25.66
C CYS A 416 -21.39 -6.65 25.31
N THR A 417 -22.27 -7.48 25.89
CA THR A 417 -22.21 -8.93 25.64
C THR A 417 -22.48 -9.28 24.17
N GLY A 418 -23.50 -8.66 23.56
CA GLY A 418 -23.99 -9.02 22.23
C GLY A 418 -23.66 -8.03 21.11
N GLY A 419 -23.13 -6.84 21.43
CA GLY A 419 -22.75 -5.83 20.44
C GLY A 419 -23.91 -5.16 19.67
N ARG A 420 -25.15 -5.28 20.15
CA ARG A 420 -26.37 -4.83 19.44
C ARG A 420 -27.08 -3.63 20.07
N HIS A 421 -27.16 -3.57 21.40
CA HIS A 421 -27.98 -2.58 22.13
C HIS A 421 -27.11 -1.56 22.87
N ARG A 422 -26.70 -1.88 24.11
CA ARG A 422 -25.98 -0.99 25.03
C ARG A 422 -24.71 -0.37 24.45
N SER A 423 -23.82 -1.20 23.89
CA SER A 423 -22.58 -0.67 23.31
C SER A 423 -22.80 0.19 22.08
N VAL A 424 -23.81 -0.12 21.27
CA VAL A 424 -24.17 0.68 20.08
C VAL A 424 -24.68 2.04 20.53
N TYR A 425 -25.62 2.06 21.47
CA TYR A 425 -26.18 3.28 22.03
C TYR A 425 -25.10 4.20 22.64
N VAL A 426 -24.26 3.66 23.52
CA VAL A 426 -23.18 4.43 24.16
C VAL A 426 -22.15 4.93 23.15
N ALA A 427 -21.82 4.14 22.13
CA ALA A 427 -20.91 4.57 21.06
C ALA A 427 -21.48 5.73 20.23
N GLU A 428 -22.76 5.69 19.87
CA GLU A 428 -23.46 6.79 19.16
C GLU A 428 -23.45 8.07 20.00
N ARG A 429 -23.77 7.98 21.30
CA ARG A 429 -23.75 9.14 22.21
C ARG A 429 -22.37 9.74 22.39
N LEU A 430 -21.35 8.90 22.54
CA LEU A 430 -19.97 9.37 22.67
C LEU A 430 -19.48 10.03 21.37
N ALA A 431 -19.76 9.43 20.21
CA ALA A 431 -19.39 9.99 18.91
C ALA A 431 -20.03 11.36 18.69
N ALA A 432 -21.35 11.50 18.93
CA ALA A 432 -22.05 12.77 18.79
C ALA A 432 -21.46 13.87 19.70
N ARG A 433 -21.05 13.50 20.92
CA ARG A 433 -20.44 14.45 21.87
C ARG A 433 -19.03 14.88 21.45
N LEU A 434 -18.23 13.96 20.90
CA LEU A 434 -16.91 14.25 20.34
C LEU A 434 -17.02 15.14 19.08
N GLU A 435 -17.97 14.88 18.20
CA GLU A 435 -18.25 15.72 17.02
C GLU A 435 -18.68 17.13 17.43
N ALA A 436 -19.55 17.25 18.44
CA ALA A 436 -19.96 18.54 18.99
C ALA A 436 -18.79 19.33 19.60
N ALA A 437 -17.74 18.64 20.06
CA ALA A 437 -16.49 19.25 20.56
C ALA A 437 -15.50 19.60 19.42
N GLY A 438 -15.89 19.44 18.15
CA GLY A 438 -15.06 19.78 16.98
C GLY A 438 -13.99 18.74 16.63
N VAL A 439 -14.05 17.56 17.24
CA VAL A 439 -13.12 16.46 16.96
C VAL A 439 -13.62 15.69 15.74
N TRP A 440 -12.71 15.30 14.84
CA TRP A 440 -13.08 14.39 13.75
C TRP A 440 -13.34 12.99 14.31
N VAL A 441 -14.53 12.44 14.02
CA VAL A 441 -14.95 11.13 14.54
C VAL A 441 -15.23 10.12 13.42
N GLY A 442 -14.67 8.92 13.57
CA GLY A 442 -15.04 7.75 12.80
C GLY A 442 -15.84 6.76 13.64
N LEU A 443 -17.18 6.77 13.55
CA LEU A 443 -18.04 5.81 14.25
C LEU A 443 -18.16 4.48 13.49
N ARG A 444 -18.12 3.34 14.19
CA ARG A 444 -18.30 1.98 13.64
C ARG A 444 -19.05 1.08 14.64
N HIS A 445 -19.91 0.19 14.14
CA HIS A 445 -20.50 -0.88 14.95
C HIS A 445 -20.07 -2.24 14.44
N ARG A 446 -19.06 -2.84 15.08
CA ARG A 446 -18.38 -4.04 14.58
C ARG A 446 -19.29 -5.26 14.45
N ASP A 447 -20.27 -5.37 15.33
CA ASP A 447 -21.10 -6.57 15.48
C ASP A 447 -22.57 -6.35 15.07
N LEU A 448 -22.91 -5.14 14.58
CA LEU A 448 -24.24 -4.78 14.12
C LEU A 448 -24.51 -5.45 12.76
N GLY A 449 -25.53 -6.30 12.67
CA GLY A 449 -25.88 -7.04 11.45
C GLY A 449 -25.40 -8.50 11.38
N ARG A 450 -24.68 -9.00 12.41
CA ARG A 450 -24.45 -10.45 12.56
C ARG A 450 -25.75 -11.15 12.92
N VAL A 451 -26.27 -12.01 12.03
CA VAL A 451 -27.38 -12.93 12.35
C VAL A 451 -26.93 -13.80 13.52
N GLN A 452 -27.67 -13.80 14.64
CA GLN A 452 -27.43 -14.76 15.71
C GLN A 452 -27.70 -16.16 15.15
N PRO A 453 -26.76 -17.12 15.22
CA PRO A 453 -27.16 -18.51 15.05
C PRO A 453 -28.22 -18.80 16.13
N ALA A 454 -29.36 -19.36 15.71
CA ALA A 454 -30.37 -19.83 16.63
C ALA A 454 -29.68 -20.75 17.64
N GLY A 455 -29.81 -20.43 18.93
CA GLY A 455 -29.14 -21.16 20.00
C GLY A 455 -29.43 -22.65 19.87
N LEU A 456 -28.38 -23.46 19.98
CA LEU A 456 -28.53 -24.88 20.30
C LEU A 456 -29.38 -24.95 21.57
N GLY A 457 -30.62 -25.40 21.41
CA GLY A 457 -31.53 -25.63 22.52
C GLY A 457 -30.85 -26.57 23.50
N HIS A 458 -30.86 -26.18 24.78
CA HIS A 458 -30.64 -27.11 25.86
C HIS A 458 -31.62 -28.27 25.68
N ALA A 459 -31.11 -29.45 25.35
CA ALA A 459 -31.88 -30.67 25.45
C ALA A 459 -32.09 -30.95 26.93
N GLU A 460 -33.32 -30.71 27.37
CA GLU A 460 -33.85 -31.13 28.67
C GLU A 460 -33.79 -32.66 28.81
N GLY A 461 -33.79 -33.08 30.07
CA GLY A 461 -33.31 -34.39 30.53
C GLY A 461 -34.04 -35.60 29.94
N SER A 462 -33.25 -36.63 29.65
CA SER A 462 -33.74 -38.00 29.59
C SER A 462 -33.62 -38.62 30.98
N THR A 463 -34.78 -38.76 31.59
CA THR A 463 -35.09 -39.55 32.78
C THR A 463 -34.51 -40.96 32.64
N VAL A 464 -33.62 -41.36 33.55
CA VAL A 464 -33.29 -42.76 33.80
C VAL A 464 -34.31 -43.28 34.81
N VAL A 465 -35.23 -44.12 34.35
CA VAL A 465 -36.11 -44.92 35.22
C VAL A 465 -35.57 -46.35 35.23
N ALA A 466 -35.25 -46.80 36.44
CA ALA A 466 -35.04 -48.17 36.94
C ALA A 466 -34.00 -49.05 36.25
#